data_AF-A0AAU7AI81-F1
#
_entry.id   AF-A0AAU7AI81-F1
#
_cell.length_a   1.000
_cell.length_b   1.000
_cell.length_c   1.000
_cell.angle_alpha   90.00
_cell.angle_beta   90.00
_cell.angle_gamma   90.00
#
_symmetry.space_group_name_H-M   'P 1'
#
loop_
_entity.id
_entity.type
_entity.pdbx_description
1 polymer ?
#
loop_
_entity_poly.entity_id
_entity_poly.type
_entity_poly.pdbx_seq_one_letter_code
_entity_poly.pdbx_strand_id
1 'polypeptide(L)'
;MRLLVFMACSSITAVVTFAAGQILSYLPVPPSNALTSAGDSAMSALSIDEVTVEIPDYTGGRKKIVVAKHEVTFAEWQKCVDTGVCRHHPKRRKYVDDTHPVTGVSWRDVQHYIDWISSKTGKTYRLPLENEWRELAVNVLDKEVEKLFDDPRLSWATDYANFGKRTVRKTRPVGHFGIEDNGIADIAGNVWEWTDSCWRTSTAAGKGETSKNCGGVRVLAGVHMTYQSELIRFVPTGGCSIGFPPANIGFRLVRDIEPSL
;
A
#
# COMPACT_ATOMS: atom_id res chain seq x y z
N MET A 1 -24.77 -40.41 -2.50
CA MET A 1 -23.46 -40.77 -3.08
C MET A 1 -22.79 -39.46 -3.50
N ARG A 2 -21.75 -39.02 -2.78
CA ARG A 2 -20.98 -37.78 -3.06
C ARG A 2 -20.09 -38.03 -4.27
N LEU A 3 -20.07 -37.11 -5.24
CA LEU A 3 -19.02 -37.07 -6.26
C LEU A 3 -18.14 -35.84 -5.99
N LEU A 4 -16.96 -36.09 -5.43
CA LEU A 4 -15.86 -35.12 -5.41
C LEU A 4 -15.33 -34.99 -6.83
N VAL A 5 -15.25 -33.76 -7.35
CA VAL A 5 -14.42 -33.46 -8.52
C VAL A 5 -13.12 -32.85 -8.01
N PHE A 6 -12.06 -33.66 -8.02
CA PHE A 6 -10.69 -33.19 -7.99
C PHE A 6 -10.37 -32.59 -9.35
N MET A 7 -10.16 -31.27 -9.42
CA MET A 7 -9.65 -30.64 -10.64
C MET A 7 -8.14 -30.48 -10.48
N ALA A 8 -7.42 -31.44 -11.06
CA ALA A 8 -5.98 -31.41 -11.23
C ALA A 8 -5.58 -30.34 -12.26
N CYS A 9 -4.38 -29.80 -12.08
CA CYS A 9 -3.68 -28.94 -13.02
C CYS A 9 -3.61 -29.63 -14.39
N SER A 10 -4.32 -29.11 -15.38
CA SER A 10 -4.20 -29.54 -16.78
C SER A 10 -4.45 -28.34 -17.67
N SER A 11 -3.43 -28.04 -18.46
CA SER A 11 -3.31 -26.91 -19.37
C SER A 11 -4.47 -26.87 -20.36
N ILE A 12 -5.27 -25.80 -20.32
CA ILE A 12 -6.16 -25.45 -21.42
C ILE A 12 -5.40 -24.45 -22.30
N THR A 13 -4.84 -24.95 -23.40
CA THR A 13 -4.32 -24.11 -24.47
C THR A 13 -5.51 -23.60 -25.29
N ALA A 14 -5.90 -22.34 -25.09
CA ALA A 14 -6.80 -21.66 -26.01
C ALA A 14 -5.95 -21.05 -27.14
N VAL A 15 -5.99 -21.65 -28.33
CA VAL A 15 -5.42 -21.06 -29.55
C VAL A 15 -6.43 -20.04 -30.07
N VAL A 16 -6.12 -18.75 -29.92
CA VAL A 16 -6.86 -17.67 -30.59
C VAL A 16 -6.07 -17.27 -31.84
N THR A 17 -6.57 -17.66 -33.00
CA THR A 17 -6.03 -17.26 -34.30
C THR A 17 -6.40 -15.79 -34.54
N PHE A 18 -5.42 -14.88 -34.50
CA PHE A 18 -5.62 -13.49 -34.92
C PHE A 18 -5.45 -13.39 -36.44
N ALA A 19 -6.48 -12.94 -37.14
CA ALA A 19 -6.36 -12.50 -38.52
C ALA A 19 -5.39 -11.30 -38.58
N ALA A 20 -4.43 -11.36 -39.49
CA ALA A 20 -3.41 -10.34 -39.67
C ALA A 20 -4.02 -9.02 -40.17
N GLY A 21 -3.57 -7.91 -39.56
CA GLY A 21 -3.61 -6.60 -40.18
C GLY A 21 -4.69 -5.64 -39.70
N GLN A 22 -4.63 -5.18 -38.45
CA GLN A 22 -5.13 -3.85 -38.07
C GLN A 22 -4.19 -3.21 -37.03
N ILE A 23 -3.63 -2.07 -37.40
CA ILE A 23 -2.82 -1.20 -36.55
C ILE A 23 -3.78 -0.50 -35.58
N LEU A 24 -3.72 -0.82 -34.28
CA LEU A 24 -4.37 -0.01 -33.26
C LEU A 24 -3.56 1.28 -33.08
N SER A 25 -3.98 2.33 -33.76
CA SER A 25 -3.54 3.70 -33.49
C SER A 25 -3.93 4.07 -32.05
N TYR A 26 -2.93 4.40 -31.23
CA TYR A 26 -3.13 5.03 -29.93
C TYR A 26 -3.93 6.32 -30.11
N LEU A 27 -5.14 6.37 -29.55
CA LEU A 27 -5.88 7.62 -29.42
C LEU A 27 -5.27 8.44 -28.26
N PRO A 28 -4.95 9.72 -28.47
CA PRO A 28 -4.42 10.57 -27.41
C PRO A 28 -5.48 10.85 -26.35
N VAL A 29 -5.05 10.81 -25.08
CA VAL A 29 -5.82 11.26 -23.91
C VAL A 29 -6.12 12.76 -24.08
N PRO A 30 -7.38 13.21 -24.05
CA PRO A 30 -7.68 14.62 -24.19
C PRO A 30 -7.19 15.41 -22.97
N PRO A 31 -6.66 16.63 -23.15
CA PRO A 31 -6.31 17.51 -22.04
C PRO A 31 -7.60 17.91 -21.29
N SER A 32 -7.59 17.68 -19.98
CA SER A 32 -8.69 17.99 -19.07
C SER A 32 -8.85 19.50 -18.90
N ASN A 33 -9.66 20.12 -19.76
CA ASN A 33 -10.20 21.46 -19.57
C ASN A 33 -11.64 21.51 -20.10
N ALA A 34 -12.62 21.32 -19.21
CA ALA A 34 -13.95 21.93 -19.26
C ALA A 34 -14.88 21.24 -18.24
N LEU A 35 -14.97 21.80 -17.03
CA LEU A 35 -16.18 21.69 -16.19
C LEU A 35 -16.38 23.06 -15.56
N THR A 36 -17.23 23.87 -16.18
CA THR A 36 -17.73 25.13 -15.61
C THR A 36 -19.06 24.92 -14.89
N SER A 37 -19.11 25.50 -13.69
CA SER A 37 -20.25 25.94 -12.89
C SER A 37 -21.33 24.93 -12.51
N ALA A 38 -21.21 24.41 -11.29
CA ALA A 38 -22.32 24.36 -10.32
C ALA A 38 -21.75 24.26 -8.89
N GLY A 39 -21.91 25.32 -8.10
CA GLY A 39 -21.81 25.26 -6.63
C GLY A 39 -20.46 25.62 -6.03
N ASP A 40 -19.97 26.84 -6.23
CA ASP A 40 -19.03 27.47 -5.30
C ASP A 40 -19.77 27.79 -4.00
N SER A 41 -19.83 26.81 -3.09
CA SER A 41 -20.13 27.04 -1.68
C SER A 41 -19.67 25.82 -0.86
N ALA A 42 -18.66 26.07 -0.03
CA ALA A 42 -18.03 25.16 0.93
C ALA A 42 -17.06 24.09 0.36
N MET A 43 -16.03 24.50 -0.38
CA MET A 43 -14.76 23.77 -0.32
C MET A 43 -14.11 24.05 1.04
N SER A 44 -14.44 23.24 2.05
CA SER A 44 -13.44 22.92 3.07
C SER A 44 -12.21 22.47 2.29
N ALA A 45 -11.12 23.24 2.37
CA ALA A 45 -9.85 22.83 1.79
C ALA A 45 -9.57 21.41 2.31
N LEU A 46 -9.50 20.45 1.40
CA LEU A 46 -9.13 19.08 1.72
C LEU A 46 -7.76 19.14 2.39
N SER A 47 -7.73 19.07 3.72
CA SER A 47 -6.52 19.11 4.51
C SER A 47 -6.24 17.72 5.06
N ILE A 48 -5.08 17.19 4.74
CA ILE A 48 -4.52 15.99 5.37
C ILE A 48 -3.76 16.45 6.62
N ASP A 49 -3.97 15.79 7.76
CA ASP A 49 -3.14 16.01 8.96
C ASP A 49 -1.75 15.45 8.69
N GLU A 50 -0.73 16.29 8.79
CA GLU A 50 0.61 16.06 8.27
C GLU A 50 1.67 16.35 9.33
N VAL A 51 2.69 15.50 9.39
CA VAL A 51 3.89 15.70 10.21
C VAL A 51 5.14 15.71 9.33
N THR A 52 6.09 16.58 9.63
CA THR A 52 7.40 16.59 8.93
C THR A 52 8.37 15.71 9.69
N VAL A 53 8.92 14.70 9.02
CA VAL A 53 9.83 13.72 9.61
C VAL A 53 11.15 13.77 8.86
N GLU A 54 12.25 13.72 9.61
CA GLU A 54 13.60 13.65 9.05
C GLU A 54 14.09 12.20 9.07
N ILE A 55 14.45 11.70 7.89
CA ILE A 55 14.89 10.33 7.65
C ILE A 55 16.26 10.32 6.94
N PRO A 56 17.06 9.26 7.05
CA PRO A 56 18.25 9.08 6.23
C PRO A 56 17.92 9.14 4.72
N ASP A 57 18.82 9.73 3.94
CA ASP A 57 18.79 9.60 2.48
C ASP A 57 19.72 8.48 2.00
N TYR A 58 19.62 8.14 0.70
CA TYR A 58 20.42 7.06 0.10
C TYR A 58 21.92 7.37 -0.01
N THR A 59 22.34 8.61 0.26
CA THR A 59 23.74 9.06 0.23
C THR A 59 24.38 9.11 1.61
N GLY A 60 23.64 8.74 2.67
CA GLY A 60 24.08 8.83 4.05
C GLY A 60 23.85 10.21 4.69
N GLY A 61 23.17 11.11 3.98
CA GLY A 61 22.67 12.38 4.50
C GLY A 61 21.30 12.23 5.17
N ARG A 62 20.67 13.37 5.47
CA ARG A 62 19.34 13.45 6.09
C ARG A 62 18.43 14.26 5.16
N LYS A 63 17.23 13.74 4.90
CA LYS A 63 16.19 14.45 4.17
C LYS A 63 14.92 14.55 5.01
N LYS A 64 14.15 15.60 4.77
CA LYS A 64 12.83 15.78 5.38
C LYS A 64 11.75 15.39 4.38
N ILE A 65 10.78 14.61 4.86
CA ILE A 65 9.57 14.27 4.12
C ILE A 65 8.35 14.67 4.96
N VAL A 66 7.24 14.95 4.31
CA VAL A 66 5.96 15.19 4.98
C VAL A 66 5.13 13.91 4.90
N VAL A 67 4.59 13.48 6.04
CA VAL A 67 3.90 12.21 6.20
C VAL A 67 2.49 12.48 6.70
N ALA A 68 1.49 11.85 6.10
CA ALA A 68 0.15 11.82 6.66
C ALA A 68 0.20 11.13 8.04
N LYS A 69 -0.35 11.81 9.05
CA LYS A 69 -0.28 11.38 10.45
C LYS A 69 -0.85 9.97 10.63
N HIS A 70 -1.99 9.70 10.01
CA HIS A 70 -2.65 8.39 10.01
C HIS A 70 -2.81 7.85 8.59
N GLU A 71 -3.23 6.58 8.49
CA GLU A 71 -3.64 5.98 7.23
C GLU A 71 -4.88 6.67 6.67
N VAL A 72 -5.06 6.62 5.35
CA VAL A 72 -6.26 7.20 4.72
C VAL A 72 -7.50 6.49 5.22
N THR A 73 -8.48 7.26 5.70
CA THR A 73 -9.73 6.76 6.28
C THR A 73 -10.78 6.46 5.21
N PHE A 74 -11.82 5.72 5.60
CA PHE A 74 -12.99 5.53 4.77
C PHE A 74 -13.70 6.86 4.44
N ALA A 75 -13.74 7.82 5.36
CA ALA A 75 -14.27 9.16 5.11
C ALA A 75 -13.50 9.90 4.00
N GLU A 76 -12.17 9.88 4.08
CA GLU A 76 -11.30 10.56 3.11
C GLU A 76 -11.37 9.88 1.73
N TRP A 77 -11.35 8.55 1.69
CA TRP A 77 -11.58 7.79 0.47
C TRP A 77 -12.92 8.13 -0.19
N GLN A 78 -13.98 8.24 0.61
CA GLN A 78 -15.32 8.54 0.11
C GLN A 78 -15.37 9.88 -0.62
N LYS A 79 -14.61 10.89 -0.19
CA LYS A 79 -14.52 12.18 -0.91
C LYS A 79 -13.99 12.02 -2.34
N CYS A 80 -13.05 11.10 -2.57
CA CYS A 80 -12.58 10.79 -3.92
C CYS A 80 -13.66 10.07 -4.74
N VAL A 81 -14.35 9.11 -4.11
CA VAL A 81 -15.47 8.37 -4.71
C VAL A 81 -16.60 9.31 -5.15
N ASP A 82 -16.94 10.30 -4.32
CA ASP A 82 -18.00 11.27 -4.59
C ASP A 82 -17.71 12.14 -5.82
N THR A 83 -16.43 12.30 -6.19
CA THR A 83 -16.03 12.98 -7.44
C THR A 83 -16.00 12.06 -8.67
N GLY A 84 -16.19 10.75 -8.50
CA GLY A 84 -16.15 9.76 -9.58
C GLY A 84 -14.74 9.35 -10.03
N VAL A 85 -13.68 9.91 -9.45
CA VAL A 85 -12.28 9.52 -9.78
C VAL A 85 -11.96 8.15 -9.19
N CYS A 86 -12.23 7.94 -7.91
CA CYS A 86 -12.09 6.62 -7.28
C CYS A 86 -13.34 5.78 -7.55
N ARG A 87 -13.26 4.88 -8.55
CA ARG A 87 -14.39 4.03 -8.96
C ARG A 87 -14.66 2.84 -8.05
N HIS A 88 -13.67 2.43 -7.25
CA HIS A 88 -13.80 1.28 -6.37
C HIS A 88 -14.47 1.68 -5.05
N HIS A 89 -15.47 0.92 -4.65
CA HIS A 89 -16.22 1.09 -3.39
C HIS A 89 -15.92 -0.11 -2.48
N PRO A 90 -14.92 -0.01 -1.58
CA PRO A 90 -14.56 -1.13 -0.72
C PRO A 90 -15.70 -1.47 0.25
N LYS A 91 -16.01 -2.77 0.39
CA LYS A 91 -17.03 -3.24 1.32
C LYS A 91 -16.55 -3.05 2.77
N ARG A 92 -17.36 -2.37 3.58
CA ARG A 92 -17.11 -2.20 5.02
C ARG A 92 -17.63 -3.42 5.79
N ARG A 93 -16.87 -3.87 6.80
CA ARG A 93 -17.38 -4.83 7.79
C ARG A 93 -18.34 -4.12 8.75
N LYS A 94 -19.24 -4.85 9.40
CA LYS A 94 -20.28 -4.27 10.30
C LYS A 94 -19.75 -3.36 11.41
N TYR A 95 -18.50 -3.56 11.85
CA TYR A 95 -17.88 -2.79 12.92
C TYR A 95 -17.03 -1.61 12.42
N VAL A 96 -16.96 -1.40 11.10
CA VAL A 96 -16.10 -0.40 10.45
C VAL A 96 -16.94 0.81 10.05
N ASP A 97 -16.54 1.98 10.54
CA ASP A 97 -17.14 3.28 10.24
C ASP A 97 -16.18 4.18 9.44
N ASP A 98 -16.56 5.45 9.28
CA ASP A 98 -15.83 6.46 8.52
C ASP A 98 -14.45 6.82 9.09
N THR A 99 -14.22 6.57 10.39
CA THR A 99 -12.96 6.89 11.08
C THR A 99 -11.92 5.77 11.00
N HIS A 100 -12.31 4.61 10.46
CA HIS A 100 -11.39 3.51 10.24
C HIS A 100 -10.55 3.73 8.99
N PRO A 101 -9.33 3.16 8.93
CA PRO A 101 -8.53 3.15 7.72
C PRO A 101 -9.30 2.45 6.58
N VAL A 102 -9.23 3.03 5.38
CA VAL A 102 -9.77 2.39 4.19
C VAL A 102 -8.98 1.11 3.95
N THR A 103 -9.73 0.02 3.73
CA THR A 103 -9.15 -1.29 3.48
C THR A 103 -9.83 -1.95 2.31
N GLY A 104 -9.17 -2.94 1.71
CA GLY A 104 -9.73 -3.60 0.53
C GLY A 104 -9.50 -2.79 -0.75
N VAL A 105 -8.40 -2.04 -0.80
CA VAL A 105 -7.96 -1.22 -1.94
C VAL A 105 -6.67 -1.82 -2.51
N SER A 106 -6.58 -1.87 -3.84
CA SER A 106 -5.38 -2.32 -4.54
C SER A 106 -4.42 -1.15 -4.73
N TRP A 107 -3.14 -1.43 -4.99
CA TRP A 107 -2.17 -0.37 -5.28
C TRP A 107 -2.63 0.53 -6.44
N ARG A 108 -3.27 -0.06 -7.48
CA ARG A 108 -3.84 0.70 -8.60
C ARG A 108 -5.01 1.60 -8.21
N ASP A 109 -5.90 1.13 -7.33
CA ASP A 109 -6.98 1.98 -6.82
C ASP A 109 -6.38 3.18 -6.06
N VAL A 110 -5.31 2.94 -5.30
CA VAL A 110 -4.62 3.95 -4.51
C VAL A 110 -3.94 5.02 -5.38
N GLN A 111 -3.40 4.66 -6.55
CA GLN A 111 -2.85 5.67 -7.47
C GLN A 111 -3.91 6.68 -7.94
N HIS A 112 -5.12 6.22 -8.25
CA HIS A 112 -6.22 7.13 -8.60
C HIS A 112 -6.58 8.09 -7.46
N TYR A 113 -6.52 7.62 -6.21
CA TYR A 113 -6.71 8.47 -5.05
C TYR A 113 -5.59 9.50 -4.90
N ILE A 114 -4.34 9.09 -5.13
CA ILE A 114 -3.16 9.97 -5.07
C ILE A 114 -3.23 11.07 -6.13
N ASP A 115 -3.59 10.73 -7.37
CA ASP A 115 -3.78 11.70 -8.45
C ASP A 115 -4.85 12.72 -8.08
N TRP A 116 -5.97 12.24 -7.55
CA TRP A 116 -7.10 13.08 -7.13
C TRP A 116 -6.72 14.03 -5.99
N ILE A 117 -6.16 13.51 -4.89
CA ILE A 117 -5.83 14.34 -3.72
C ILE A 117 -4.72 15.34 -4.06
N SER A 118 -3.76 14.95 -4.91
CA SER A 118 -2.71 15.86 -5.37
C SER A 118 -3.29 17.01 -6.20
N SER A 119 -4.18 16.69 -7.15
CA SER A 119 -4.88 17.71 -7.93
C SER A 119 -5.73 18.63 -7.07
N LYS A 120 -6.42 18.10 -6.05
CA LYS A 120 -7.31 18.89 -5.18
C LYS A 120 -6.57 19.81 -4.22
N THR A 121 -5.37 19.45 -3.81
CA THR A 121 -4.59 20.19 -2.80
C THR A 121 -3.47 21.04 -3.41
N GLY A 122 -3.11 20.79 -4.67
CA GLY A 122 -1.93 21.37 -5.29
C GLY A 122 -0.61 20.85 -4.72
N LYS A 123 -0.64 19.78 -3.92
CA LYS A 123 0.55 19.13 -3.34
C LYS A 123 0.82 17.81 -4.06
N THR A 124 2.09 17.46 -4.25
CA THR A 124 2.47 16.19 -4.91
C THR A 124 2.50 15.04 -3.89
N TYR A 125 1.39 14.33 -3.72
CA TYR A 125 1.35 13.15 -2.85
C TYR A 125 1.86 11.89 -3.56
N ARG A 126 2.34 10.94 -2.77
CA ARG A 126 2.75 9.60 -3.20
C ARG A 126 2.62 8.60 -2.05
N LEU A 127 2.88 7.33 -2.35
CA LEU A 127 3.12 6.32 -1.32
C LEU A 127 4.57 6.44 -0.79
N PRO A 128 4.82 6.04 0.46
CA PRO A 128 6.19 5.91 0.96
C PRO A 128 6.93 4.85 0.15
N LEU A 129 8.25 4.99 0.05
CA LEU A 129 9.13 3.89 -0.36
C LEU A 129 9.30 2.90 0.81
N GLU A 130 9.70 1.66 0.53
CA GLU A 130 9.93 0.65 1.58
C GLU A 130 10.91 1.16 2.63
N ASN A 131 12.02 1.74 2.19
CA ASN A 131 13.04 2.28 3.09
C ASN A 131 12.49 3.46 3.90
N GLU A 132 11.74 4.39 3.28
CA GLU A 132 11.11 5.49 4.01
C GLU A 132 10.17 4.95 5.07
N TRP A 133 9.30 3.99 4.73
CA TRP A 133 8.39 3.38 5.69
C TRP A 133 9.14 2.72 6.86
N ARG A 134 10.23 2.00 6.59
CA ARG A 134 11.08 1.40 7.64
C ARG A 134 11.62 2.45 8.60
N GLU A 135 12.09 3.59 8.10
CA GLU A 135 12.59 4.68 8.92
C GLU A 135 11.47 5.32 9.75
N LEU A 136 10.26 5.44 9.21
CA LEU A 136 9.09 5.92 9.96
C LEU A 136 8.68 4.95 11.09
N ALA A 137 8.98 3.66 10.93
CA ALA A 137 8.60 2.58 11.83
C ALA A 137 9.75 2.07 12.74
N VAL A 138 10.92 2.70 12.72
CA VAL A 138 12.12 2.19 13.43
C VAL A 138 11.88 1.95 14.93
N ASN A 139 11.08 2.81 15.57
CA ASN A 139 10.76 2.72 17.00
C ASN A 139 9.75 1.62 17.35
N VAL A 140 9.06 1.05 16.35
CA VAL A 140 8.02 0.01 16.55
C VAL A 140 8.43 -1.36 16.03
N LEU A 141 9.39 -1.41 15.11
CA LEU A 141 9.81 -2.65 14.44
C LEU A 141 10.69 -3.55 15.31
N ASP A 142 11.11 -3.13 16.51
CA ASP A 142 12.09 -3.83 17.35
C ASP A 142 11.57 -4.32 18.71
N LYS A 143 10.26 -4.58 18.85
CA LYS A 143 9.75 -5.20 20.08
C LYS A 143 10.08 -6.70 20.09
N GLU A 144 11.22 -7.01 20.74
CA GLU A 144 11.73 -8.31 21.17
C GLU A 144 11.00 -9.51 20.56
N VAL A 145 11.55 -10.01 19.46
CA VAL A 145 11.16 -11.31 18.93
C VAL A 145 11.76 -12.37 19.86
N GLU A 146 10.92 -13.22 20.47
CA GLU A 146 11.37 -14.40 21.21
C GLU A 146 12.34 -15.18 20.33
N LYS A 147 13.63 -15.20 20.67
CA LYS A 147 14.66 -15.90 19.88
C LYS A 147 14.42 -17.40 19.97
N LEU A 148 13.89 -17.99 18.89
CA LEU A 148 13.60 -19.43 18.84
C LEU A 148 14.81 -20.26 18.38
N PHE A 149 15.75 -19.63 17.68
CA PHE A 149 16.95 -20.29 17.16
C PHE A 149 18.20 -19.45 17.42
N ASP A 150 19.31 -20.11 17.80
CA ASP A 150 20.59 -19.44 18.07
C ASP A 150 21.40 -19.12 16.81
N ASP A 151 21.19 -19.86 15.71
CA ASP A 151 21.85 -19.60 14.43
C ASP A 151 21.28 -18.31 13.79
N PRO A 152 22.11 -17.28 13.55
CA PRO A 152 21.68 -16.05 12.87
C PRO A 152 21.06 -16.29 11.48
N ARG A 153 21.38 -17.41 10.81
CA ARG A 153 20.78 -17.79 9.52
C ARG A 153 19.32 -18.26 9.64
N LEU A 154 18.86 -18.53 10.86
CA LEU A 154 17.49 -18.97 11.17
C LEU A 154 16.67 -17.88 11.86
N SER A 155 17.17 -16.64 11.91
CA SER A 155 16.41 -15.48 12.41
C SER A 155 15.06 -15.33 11.70
N TRP A 156 15.04 -15.48 10.37
CA TRP A 156 13.81 -15.46 9.58
C TRP A 156 12.77 -16.52 10.00
N ALA A 157 13.21 -17.68 10.49
CA ALA A 157 12.32 -18.75 10.94
C ALA A 157 11.72 -18.44 12.32
N THR A 158 12.52 -17.78 13.17
CA THR A 158 12.04 -17.22 14.45
C THR A 158 10.96 -16.17 14.20
N ASP A 159 11.22 -15.24 13.29
CA ASP A 159 10.26 -14.19 12.90
C ASP A 159 8.98 -14.82 12.34
N TYR A 160 9.12 -15.79 11.44
CA TYR A 160 7.99 -16.52 10.84
C TYR A 160 7.13 -17.22 11.88
N ALA A 161 7.73 -17.97 12.81
CA ALA A 161 6.99 -18.68 13.86
C ALA A 161 6.25 -17.71 14.80
N ASN A 162 6.85 -16.57 15.11
CA ASN A 162 6.21 -15.54 15.93
C ASN A 162 5.11 -14.78 15.17
N PHE A 163 5.23 -14.59 13.86
CA PHE A 163 4.15 -14.06 13.03
C PHE A 163 2.96 -15.02 12.94
N GLY A 164 3.20 -16.34 12.87
CA GLY A 164 2.16 -17.37 12.84
C GLY A 164 1.27 -17.42 14.09
N LYS A 165 1.77 -16.92 15.23
CA LYS A 165 0.99 -16.76 16.48
C LYS A 165 0.05 -15.54 16.46
N ARG A 166 0.20 -14.61 15.51
CA ARG A 166 -0.60 -13.39 15.45
C ARG A 166 -1.96 -13.70 14.81
N THR A 167 -3.03 -13.07 15.29
CA THR A 167 -4.37 -13.17 14.68
C THR A 167 -4.62 -11.94 13.80
N VAL A 168 -5.46 -12.08 12.76
CA VAL A 168 -5.90 -10.93 11.96
C VAL A 168 -6.61 -9.97 12.89
N ARG A 169 -5.99 -8.82 13.16
CA ARG A 169 -6.57 -7.80 14.03
C ARG A 169 -7.78 -7.19 13.32
N LYS A 170 -8.85 -6.97 14.07
CA LYS A 170 -9.91 -6.06 13.61
C LYS A 170 -9.29 -4.68 13.53
N THR A 171 -9.50 -4.00 12.41
CA THR A 171 -9.18 -2.57 12.30
C THR A 171 -9.89 -1.78 13.40
N ARG A 172 -9.31 -0.64 13.73
CA ARG A 172 -9.80 0.32 14.71
C ARG A 172 -9.82 1.71 14.07
N PRO A 173 -10.56 2.67 14.65
CA PRO A 173 -10.42 4.08 14.28
C PRO A 173 -8.96 4.50 14.29
N VAL A 174 -8.57 5.40 13.37
CA VAL A 174 -7.20 5.88 13.29
C VAL A 174 -6.73 6.52 14.61
N GLY A 175 -5.47 6.29 14.98
CA GLY A 175 -4.85 6.72 16.24
C GLY A 175 -5.00 5.74 17.41
N HIS A 176 -5.70 4.62 17.23
CA HIS A 176 -5.94 3.65 18.30
C HIS A 176 -4.68 2.91 18.77
N PHE A 177 -3.72 2.68 17.87
CA PHE A 177 -2.51 1.89 18.14
C PHE A 177 -1.34 2.74 18.67
N GLY A 178 -1.59 4.02 18.96
CA GLY A 178 -0.61 4.94 19.53
C GLY A 178 -0.07 5.92 18.50
N ILE A 179 0.68 6.90 19.00
CA ILE A 179 1.39 7.91 18.24
C ILE A 179 2.85 7.80 18.65
N GLU A 180 3.74 7.61 17.68
CA GLU A 180 5.17 7.52 17.92
C GLU A 180 5.80 8.91 18.14
N ASP A 181 7.04 8.95 18.62
CA ASP A 181 7.77 10.21 18.91
C ASP A 181 7.91 11.14 17.68
N ASN A 182 7.84 10.58 16.47
CA ASN A 182 7.83 11.34 15.22
C ASN A 182 6.44 11.91 14.86
N GLY A 183 5.45 11.74 15.74
CA GLY A 183 4.09 12.23 15.59
C GLY A 183 3.18 11.35 14.71
N ILE A 184 3.67 10.23 14.20
CA ILE A 184 2.92 9.33 13.32
C ILE A 184 2.04 8.39 14.14
N ALA A 185 0.77 8.28 13.75
CA ALA A 185 -0.18 7.37 14.33
C ALA A 185 -0.17 6.00 13.65
N ASP A 186 -0.49 4.97 14.43
CA ASP A 186 -0.82 3.61 14.01
C ASP A 186 0.26 2.84 13.24
N ILE A 187 1.48 3.36 13.11
CA ILE A 187 2.58 2.68 12.39
C ILE A 187 2.91 1.29 12.98
N ALA A 188 2.58 1.05 14.26
CA ALA A 188 2.71 -0.23 14.94
C ALA A 188 1.61 -1.27 14.59
N GLY A 189 0.56 -0.91 13.83
CA GLY A 189 -0.58 -1.79 13.62
C GLY A 189 -1.71 -1.24 12.74
N ASN A 190 -2.94 -1.63 13.06
CA ASN A 190 -4.17 -1.40 12.29
C ASN A 190 -4.26 -2.12 10.92
N VAL A 191 -3.42 -1.75 9.95
CA VAL A 191 -3.47 -2.24 8.56
C VAL A 191 -2.06 -2.53 8.01
N TRP A 192 -1.98 -3.27 6.90
CA TRP A 192 -0.79 -3.22 6.06
C TRP A 192 -0.91 -2.03 5.11
N GLU A 193 0.20 -1.36 4.84
CA GLU A 193 0.27 -0.16 4.03
C GLU A 193 0.99 -0.43 2.72
N TRP A 194 0.37 -0.04 1.60
CA TRP A 194 1.04 0.00 0.30
C TRP A 194 2.25 0.94 0.32
N THR A 195 3.36 0.47 -0.25
CA THR A 195 4.51 1.32 -0.60
C THR A 195 4.63 1.43 -2.12
N ASP A 196 5.39 2.41 -2.60
CA ASP A 196 5.73 2.50 -4.03
C ASP A 196 6.95 1.65 -4.41
N SER A 197 7.53 0.89 -3.47
CA SER A 197 8.67 0.03 -3.78
C SER A 197 8.27 -1.21 -4.56
N CYS A 198 9.01 -1.49 -5.62
CA CYS A 198 8.84 -2.68 -6.45
C CYS A 198 9.55 -3.87 -5.84
N TRP A 199 9.02 -5.07 -6.09
CA TRP A 199 9.78 -6.29 -5.86
C TRP A 199 11.06 -6.31 -6.72
N ARG A 200 12.18 -6.71 -6.11
CA ARG A 200 13.48 -6.83 -6.77
C ARG A 200 14.06 -8.21 -6.52
N THR A 201 14.55 -8.87 -7.56
CA THR A 201 15.39 -10.07 -7.41
C THR A 201 16.79 -9.73 -7.86
N SER A 202 17.80 -10.28 -7.20
CA SER A 202 19.19 -10.24 -7.64
C SER A 202 19.66 -11.65 -7.89
N THR A 203 20.24 -11.90 -9.06
CA THR A 203 20.89 -13.17 -9.36
C THR A 203 22.24 -13.19 -8.64
N ALA A 204 22.40 -14.06 -7.65
CA ALA A 204 23.58 -14.16 -6.78
C ALA A 204 23.79 -12.99 -5.78
N ALA A 205 24.34 -13.33 -4.62
CA ALA A 205 24.60 -12.48 -3.44
C ALA A 205 25.20 -11.09 -3.75
N GLY A 206 24.36 -10.16 -4.22
CA GLY A 206 24.70 -8.77 -4.52
C GLY A 206 25.53 -8.51 -5.77
N LYS A 207 25.74 -9.48 -6.68
CA LYS A 207 26.65 -9.33 -7.84
C LYS A 207 26.03 -9.56 -9.23
N GLY A 208 24.80 -10.01 -9.35
CA GLY A 208 24.17 -10.19 -10.66
C GLY A 208 23.06 -9.20 -10.95
N GLU A 209 22.50 -9.36 -12.14
CA GLU A 209 21.45 -8.51 -12.68
C GLU A 209 20.29 -8.40 -11.70
N THR A 210 19.88 -7.15 -11.45
CA THR A 210 18.71 -6.87 -10.62
C THR A 210 17.49 -6.74 -11.52
N SER A 211 16.56 -7.70 -11.43
CA SER A 211 15.26 -7.54 -12.07
C SER A 211 14.33 -6.73 -11.18
N LYS A 212 13.56 -5.80 -11.75
CA LYS A 212 12.53 -5.00 -11.05
C LYS A 212 11.16 -5.36 -11.61
N ASN A 213 10.20 -5.68 -10.74
CA ASN A 213 8.84 -6.01 -11.16
C ASN A 213 7.82 -4.94 -10.72
N CYS A 214 7.98 -3.71 -11.25
CA CYS A 214 7.15 -2.57 -10.87
C CYS A 214 5.71 -2.58 -11.46
N GLY A 215 5.38 -3.51 -12.35
CA GLY A 215 4.04 -3.65 -12.95
C GLY A 215 3.31 -4.92 -12.54
N GLY A 216 3.80 -5.61 -11.51
CA GLY A 216 3.26 -6.90 -11.09
C GLY A 216 3.20 -7.04 -9.58
N VAL A 217 4.28 -6.73 -8.86
CA VAL A 217 4.41 -6.98 -7.41
C VAL A 217 5.02 -5.78 -6.69
N ARG A 218 4.35 -5.33 -5.64
CA ARG A 218 4.76 -4.22 -4.77
C ARG A 218 5.02 -4.69 -3.35
N VAL A 219 5.80 -3.91 -2.61
CA VAL A 219 6.05 -4.14 -1.19
C VAL A 219 4.90 -3.58 -0.36
N LEU A 220 4.37 -4.40 0.54
CA LEU A 220 3.47 -4.02 1.62
C LEU A 220 4.25 -3.97 2.92
N ALA A 221 4.03 -2.92 3.70
CA ALA A 221 4.67 -2.72 4.98
C ALA A 221 3.65 -2.81 6.13
N GLY A 222 4.11 -3.16 7.32
CA GLY A 222 3.26 -3.35 8.49
C GLY A 222 3.95 -4.23 9.52
N VAL A 223 3.20 -5.18 10.09
CA VAL A 223 3.70 -6.20 11.04
C VAL A 223 5.00 -6.88 10.55
N HIS A 224 5.13 -7.05 9.24
CA HIS A 224 6.36 -7.41 8.53
C HIS A 224 6.25 -6.91 7.10
N MET A 225 7.39 -6.83 6.42
CA MET A 225 7.42 -6.60 4.98
C MET A 225 6.95 -7.84 4.24
N THR A 226 6.05 -7.65 3.29
CA THR A 226 5.56 -8.71 2.41
C THR A 226 5.35 -8.19 1.01
N TYR A 227 5.13 -9.09 0.07
CA TYR A 227 5.07 -8.78 -1.36
C TYR A 227 3.72 -9.20 -1.90
N GLN A 228 3.05 -8.28 -2.59
CA GLN A 228 1.71 -8.52 -3.08
C GLN A 228 1.55 -7.99 -4.48
N SER A 229 0.79 -8.73 -5.30
CA SER A 229 0.41 -8.23 -6.61
C SER A 229 -0.39 -6.94 -6.48
N GLU A 230 -0.03 -5.94 -7.28
CA GLU A 230 -0.63 -4.59 -7.27
C GLU A 230 -2.14 -4.56 -7.57
N LEU A 231 -2.70 -5.67 -8.07
CA LEU A 231 -4.12 -5.84 -8.39
C LEU A 231 -4.94 -6.38 -7.19
N ILE A 232 -4.27 -6.89 -6.17
CA ILE A 232 -4.93 -7.59 -5.07
C ILE A 232 -5.43 -6.59 -4.04
N ARG A 233 -6.73 -6.69 -3.75
CA ARG A 233 -7.42 -5.87 -2.74
C ARG A 233 -7.53 -6.59 -1.39
N PHE A 234 -7.61 -7.92 -1.43
CA PHE A 234 -7.81 -8.78 -0.26
C PHE A 234 -6.98 -10.05 -0.42
N VAL A 235 -6.32 -10.46 0.65
CA VAL A 235 -5.59 -11.72 0.72
C VAL A 235 -6.41 -12.71 1.54
N PRO A 236 -7.23 -13.56 0.91
CA PRO A 236 -7.79 -14.71 1.61
C PRO A 236 -6.59 -15.62 1.88
N THR A 237 -6.20 -15.72 3.15
CA THR A 237 -5.25 -16.71 3.70
C THR A 237 -4.93 -17.87 2.73
N GLY A 238 -3.66 -18.07 2.35
CA GLY A 238 -3.25 -19.26 1.57
C GLY A 238 -2.45 -19.04 0.28
N GLY A 239 -1.90 -17.85 0.03
CA GLY A 239 -0.80 -17.74 -0.96
C GLY A 239 0.50 -18.34 -0.41
N CYS A 240 1.46 -18.66 -1.27
CA CYS A 240 2.86 -18.91 -0.89
C CYS A 240 3.55 -17.64 -0.35
N SER A 241 2.84 -16.85 0.45
CA SER A 241 3.35 -15.68 1.13
C SER A 241 4.24 -16.16 2.26
N ILE A 242 5.45 -15.64 2.31
CA ILE A 242 6.32 -15.80 3.47
C ILE A 242 5.69 -14.99 4.61
N GLY A 243 5.31 -15.64 5.69
CA GLY A 243 4.82 -15.00 6.93
C GLY A 243 3.31 -14.97 7.09
N PHE A 244 2.84 -14.04 7.93
CA PHE A 244 1.42 -13.84 8.22
C PHE A 244 0.75 -13.10 7.06
N PRO A 245 -0.38 -13.57 6.47
CA PRO A 245 -0.94 -12.90 5.30
C PRO A 245 -1.33 -11.45 5.64
N PRO A 246 -1.01 -10.47 4.76
CA PRO A 246 -1.35 -9.08 5.01
C PRO A 246 -2.87 -8.92 4.98
N ALA A 247 -3.45 -8.81 6.16
CA ALA A 247 -4.88 -8.65 6.34
C ALA A 247 -5.21 -7.18 6.55
N ASN A 248 -6.32 -6.72 5.96
CA ASN A 248 -6.70 -5.30 5.97
C ASN A 248 -5.60 -4.45 5.28
N ILE A 249 -5.57 -4.47 3.95
CA ILE A 249 -4.61 -3.68 3.18
C ILE A 249 -5.18 -2.28 2.94
N GLY A 250 -4.48 -1.27 3.42
CA GLY A 250 -4.71 0.16 3.26
C GLY A 250 -3.44 0.90 2.82
N PHE A 251 -3.31 2.18 3.15
CA PHE A 251 -2.14 2.99 2.81
C PHE A 251 -2.10 4.31 3.60
N ARG A 252 -0.92 4.92 3.65
CA ARG A 252 -0.74 6.33 4.04
C ARG A 252 -0.07 7.13 2.94
N LEU A 253 -0.25 8.43 2.98
CA LEU A 253 0.38 9.36 2.04
C LEU A 253 1.69 9.89 2.61
N VAL A 254 2.64 10.15 1.72
CA VAL A 254 3.78 11.02 1.96
C VAL A 254 3.91 12.00 0.81
N ARG A 255 4.72 13.04 1.01
CA ARG A 255 5.19 13.94 -0.04
C ARG A 255 6.56 14.48 0.31
N ASP A 256 7.32 14.83 -0.70
CA ASP A 256 8.59 15.50 -0.50
C ASP A 256 8.35 16.99 -0.14
N ILE A 257 9.34 17.63 0.48
CA ILE A 257 9.31 19.08 0.69
C ILE A 257 9.71 19.73 -0.62
N GLU A 258 8.80 20.49 -1.21
CA GLU A 258 9.11 21.32 -2.36
C GLU A 258 10.23 22.30 -1.97
N PRO A 259 11.32 22.41 -2.75
CA PRO A 259 12.35 23.39 -2.46
C PRO A 259 11.73 24.78 -2.48
N SER A 260 11.96 25.57 -1.42
CA SER A 260 11.60 26.99 -1.43
C SER A 260 12.38 27.67 -2.56
N LEU A 261 11.66 28.18 -3.56
CA LEU A 261 12.21 29.02 -4.63
C LEU A 261 12.86 30.29 -4.08
#